data_AF-A0AAW9D4U1-F1
#
_entry.id   AF-A0AAW9D4U1-F1
#
_cell.length_a   1.000
_cell.length_b   1.000
_cell.length_c   1.000
_cell.angle_alpha   90.00
_cell.angle_beta   90.00
_cell.angle_gamma   90.00
#
_symmetry.space_group_name_H-M   'P 1'
#
loop_
_entity.id
_entity.type
_entity.pdbx_description
1 polymer ?
#
loop_
_entity_poly.entity_id
_entity_poly.type
_entity_poly.pdbx_seq_one_letter_code
_entity_poly.pdbx_strand_id
1 'polypeptide(L)'
;MCSETCVGRIRYLGVMLYDADRIEQAASVADPQKLYEEQLSVFVDPHDPAIERQALADGVPQSWLDAAKRSPVYRMACEWKVAFPLHPEYRTLPMVWYVPPLSPIQGAAQSGHMGMNGVIPDVRSLRIPLRYLANLLTAGDEAPVAAALDRMLAMRAYKRAQTVHGEHDAQVLEQVGLTAEQVEDMYQLMAIANYEDRFVIPSSHKEMAEDSFDEKGSCGFSFGNGCSGGTSDGTLFGRKKETAVSYAALPTVTRKKASAA
;
A
#
# COMPACT_ATOMS: atom_id res chain seq x y z
N MET A 1 9.21 1.64 13.77
CA MET A 1 10.63 1.24 13.90
C MET A 1 11.26 0.89 12.55
N CYS A 2 10.96 -0.26 11.92
CA CYS A 2 11.65 -0.66 10.67
C CYS A 2 11.49 0.31 9.49
N SER A 3 10.37 1.04 9.40
CA SER A 3 10.14 2.07 8.38
C SER A 3 10.99 3.32 8.60
N GLU A 4 11.00 3.83 9.82
CA GLU A 4 11.72 5.03 10.23
C GLU A 4 13.24 4.85 10.16
N THR A 5 13.74 3.68 10.56
CA THR A 5 15.18 3.36 10.56
C THR A 5 15.71 2.84 9.22
N CYS A 6 14.89 2.87 8.16
CA CYS A 6 15.28 2.41 6.85
C CYS A 6 16.28 3.38 6.19
N VAL A 7 17.56 3.05 6.28
CA VAL A 7 18.68 3.85 5.73
C VAL A 7 18.51 4.12 4.22
N GLY A 8 18.03 3.13 3.46
CA GLY A 8 17.80 3.26 2.03
C GLY A 8 16.60 4.12 1.64
N ARG A 9 15.81 4.58 2.62
CA ARG A 9 14.61 5.40 2.45
C ARG A 9 13.50 4.79 1.56
N ILE A 10 13.51 3.47 1.38
CA ILE A 10 12.62 2.73 0.46
C ILE A 10 11.25 2.34 1.05
N ARG A 11 10.98 2.64 2.32
CA ARG A 11 9.74 2.25 2.99
C ARG A 11 8.77 3.44 3.05
N TYR A 12 7.54 3.18 2.64
CA TYR A 12 6.44 4.14 2.62
C TYR A 12 5.29 3.58 3.46
N LEU A 13 4.62 4.43 4.22
CA LEU A 13 3.45 4.09 5.02
C LEU A 13 2.34 5.07 4.70
N GLY A 14 1.16 4.55 4.39
CA GLY A 14 0.00 5.32 4.03
C GLY A 14 -1.27 4.50 4.25
N VAL A 15 -2.38 5.18 4.44
CA VAL A 15 -3.69 4.55 4.62
C VAL A 15 -4.19 3.98 3.29
N MET A 16 -4.81 2.80 3.35
CA MET A 16 -5.50 2.19 2.22
C MET A 16 -6.93 1.88 2.68
N LEU A 17 -7.91 2.44 1.98
CA LEU A 17 -9.32 2.10 2.18
C LEU A 17 -9.66 0.89 1.33
N TYR A 18 -10.43 -0.05 1.88
CA TYR A 18 -10.79 -1.29 1.21
C TYR A 18 -12.19 -1.74 1.59
N ASP A 19 -12.87 -2.42 0.66
CA ASP A 19 -14.18 -3.02 0.89
C ASP A 19 -14.03 -4.42 1.53
N ALA A 20 -14.35 -4.52 2.83
CA ALA A 20 -14.20 -5.76 3.58
C ALA A 20 -15.13 -6.89 3.09
N ASP A 21 -16.31 -6.56 2.55
CA ASP A 21 -17.29 -7.55 2.10
C ASP A 21 -16.83 -8.28 0.82
N ARG A 22 -15.91 -7.68 0.07
CA ARG A 22 -15.37 -8.24 -1.18
C ARG A 22 -14.11 -9.09 -0.99
N ILE A 23 -13.58 -9.21 0.23
CA ILE A 23 -12.34 -9.96 0.53
C ILE A 23 -12.45 -11.44 0.14
N GLU A 24 -13.52 -12.11 0.55
CA GLU A 24 -13.70 -13.55 0.26
C GLU A 24 -13.78 -13.79 -1.25
N GLN A 25 -14.51 -12.94 -1.96
CA GLN A 25 -14.63 -13.02 -3.41
C GLN A 25 -13.28 -12.82 -4.11
N ALA A 26 -12.52 -11.78 -3.73
CA ALA A 26 -11.22 -11.50 -4.33
C ALA A 26 -10.19 -12.62 -4.05
N ALA A 27 -10.14 -13.15 -2.83
CA ALA A 27 -9.19 -14.19 -2.45
C ALA A 27 -9.52 -15.58 -3.04
N SER A 28 -10.78 -15.84 -3.41
CA SER A 28 -11.26 -17.12 -3.90
C SER A 28 -11.20 -17.30 -5.42
N VAL A 29 -10.74 -16.29 -6.18
CA VAL A 29 -10.63 -16.38 -7.64
C VAL A 29 -9.75 -17.56 -8.08
N ALA A 30 -10.26 -18.39 -8.98
CA ALA A 30 -9.60 -19.65 -9.35
C ALA A 30 -8.20 -19.46 -9.92
N ASP A 31 -8.03 -18.45 -10.79
CA ASP A 31 -6.76 -18.13 -11.45
C ASP A 31 -5.84 -17.29 -10.55
N PRO A 32 -4.67 -17.81 -10.14
CA PRO A 32 -3.74 -17.07 -9.29
C PRO A 32 -3.21 -15.78 -9.92
N GLN A 33 -3.10 -15.71 -11.25
CA GLN A 33 -2.58 -14.52 -11.95
C GLN A 33 -3.52 -13.33 -11.85
N LYS A 34 -4.82 -13.58 -11.59
CA LYS A 34 -5.82 -12.52 -11.41
C LYS A 34 -5.87 -11.96 -10.00
N LEU A 35 -5.29 -12.64 -9.01
CA LEU A 35 -5.39 -12.23 -7.60
C LEU A 35 -4.83 -10.83 -7.34
N TYR A 36 -3.81 -10.40 -8.10
CA TYR A 36 -3.30 -9.03 -8.05
C TYR A 36 -4.37 -7.99 -8.41
N GLU A 37 -5.01 -8.15 -9.57
CA GLU A 37 -6.05 -7.23 -10.05
C GLU A 37 -7.31 -7.31 -9.19
N GLU A 38 -7.66 -8.51 -8.71
CA GLU A 38 -8.78 -8.70 -7.79
C GLU A 38 -8.53 -7.97 -6.48
N GLN A 39 -7.32 -8.06 -5.91
CA GLN A 39 -6.95 -7.31 -4.71
C GLN A 39 -7.02 -5.79 -4.95
N LEU A 40 -6.54 -5.30 -6.10
CA LEU A 40 -6.68 -3.89 -6.47
C LEU A 40 -8.14 -3.44 -6.53
N SER A 41 -9.04 -4.31 -7.00
CA SER A 41 -10.47 -4.02 -7.10
C SER A 41 -11.17 -3.89 -5.74
N VAL A 42 -10.56 -4.43 -4.66
CA VAL A 42 -11.04 -4.29 -3.29
C VAL A 42 -10.69 -2.92 -2.72
N PHE A 43 -9.61 -2.29 -3.21
CA PHE A 43 -9.24 -0.94 -2.80
C PHE A 43 -10.20 0.09 -3.40
N VAL A 44 -10.60 1.05 -2.58
CA VAL A 44 -11.54 2.11 -2.96
C VAL A 44 -10.82 3.44 -3.11
N ASP A 45 -11.34 4.31 -3.97
CA ASP A 45 -10.77 5.62 -4.24
C ASP A 45 -11.05 6.59 -3.07
N PRO A 46 -10.02 7.06 -2.34
CA PRO A 46 -10.21 8.01 -1.25
C PRO A 46 -10.63 9.41 -1.72
N HIS A 47 -10.52 9.72 -3.02
CA HIS A 47 -10.97 10.99 -3.60
C HIS A 47 -12.43 10.99 -4.03
N ASP A 48 -13.09 9.82 -4.09
CA ASP A 48 -14.50 9.73 -4.45
C ASP A 48 -15.40 10.21 -3.27
N PRO A 49 -16.22 11.26 -3.47
CA PRO A 49 -17.15 11.74 -2.46
C PRO A 49 -18.17 10.69 -1.98
N ALA A 50 -18.49 9.68 -2.81
CA ALA A 50 -19.37 8.58 -2.41
C ALA A 50 -18.68 7.65 -1.39
N ILE A 51 -17.40 7.33 -1.62
CA ILE A 51 -16.58 6.53 -0.71
C ILE A 51 -16.34 7.30 0.59
N GLU A 52 -16.08 8.61 0.53
CA GLU A 52 -15.93 9.44 1.73
C GLU A 52 -17.19 9.41 2.61
N ARG A 53 -18.38 9.57 2.02
CA ARG A 53 -19.65 9.48 2.76
C ARG A 53 -19.87 8.09 3.36
N GLN A 54 -19.57 7.03 2.62
CA GLN A 54 -19.73 5.66 3.07
C GLN A 54 -18.76 5.36 4.23
N ALA A 55 -17.49 5.71 4.10
CA ALA A 55 -16.48 5.47 5.11
C ALA A 55 -16.80 6.23 6.43
N LEU A 56 -17.32 7.46 6.34
CA LEU A 56 -17.83 8.18 7.51
C LEU A 56 -19.02 7.46 8.16
N ALA A 57 -19.94 6.90 7.36
CA ALA A 57 -21.07 6.11 7.86
C ALA A 57 -20.62 4.80 8.53
N ASP A 58 -19.52 4.22 8.04
CA ASP A 58 -18.88 3.01 8.60
C ASP A 58 -17.98 3.31 9.82
N GLY A 59 -17.89 4.58 10.24
CA GLY A 59 -17.18 5.00 11.45
C GLY A 59 -15.69 5.30 11.26
N VAL A 60 -15.21 5.46 10.02
CA VAL A 60 -13.82 5.87 9.75
C VAL A 60 -13.64 7.36 10.11
N PRO A 61 -12.70 7.72 10.99
CA PRO A 61 -12.47 9.12 11.36
C PRO A 61 -12.02 9.98 10.16
N GLN A 62 -12.41 11.27 10.14
CA GLN A 62 -11.99 12.20 9.09
C GLN A 62 -10.47 12.28 8.92
N SER A 63 -9.71 12.20 10.01
CA SER A 63 -8.24 12.18 9.99
C SER A 63 -7.65 11.02 9.16
N TRP A 64 -8.31 9.86 9.16
CA TRP A 64 -7.93 8.70 8.37
C TRP A 64 -8.27 8.89 6.90
N LEU A 65 -9.40 9.55 6.59
CA LEU A 65 -9.80 9.89 5.22
C LEU A 65 -8.85 10.93 4.60
N ASP A 66 -8.49 11.97 5.37
CA ASP A 66 -7.52 12.99 4.96
C ASP A 66 -6.11 12.41 4.78
N ALA A 67 -5.76 11.37 5.54
CA ALA A 67 -4.53 10.62 5.36
C ALA A 67 -4.59 9.69 4.13
N ALA A 68 -5.73 9.04 3.87
CA ALA A 68 -5.95 8.19 2.70
C ALA A 68 -5.82 8.97 1.39
N LYS A 69 -6.40 10.19 1.32
CA LYS A 69 -6.27 11.12 0.17
C LYS A 69 -4.84 11.55 -0.13
N ARG A 70 -3.91 11.40 0.84
CA ARG A 70 -2.49 11.74 0.70
C ARG A 70 -1.60 10.50 0.76
N SER A 71 -2.18 9.31 0.64
CA SER A 71 -1.46 8.06 0.89
C SER A 71 -0.43 7.80 -0.21
N PRO A 72 0.87 7.71 0.12
CA PRO A 72 1.89 7.34 -0.85
C PRO A 72 1.71 5.90 -1.36
N VAL A 73 1.12 5.03 -0.53
CA VAL A 73 0.86 3.63 -0.86
C VAL A 73 -0.24 3.54 -1.92
N TYR A 74 -1.33 4.31 -1.78
CA TYR A 74 -2.41 4.35 -2.77
C TYR A 74 -1.91 4.82 -4.13
N ARG A 75 -1.09 5.88 -4.17
CA ARG A 75 -0.48 6.37 -5.41
C ARG A 75 0.37 5.31 -6.10
N MET A 76 1.26 4.65 -5.36
CA MET A 76 2.14 3.63 -5.94
C MET A 76 1.40 2.36 -6.40
N ALA A 77 0.41 1.91 -5.63
CA ALA A 77 -0.32 0.67 -5.91
C ALA A 77 -1.45 0.86 -6.92
N CYS A 78 -2.28 1.90 -6.76
CA CYS A 78 -3.51 2.09 -7.54
C CYS A 78 -3.32 3.06 -8.71
N GLU A 79 -2.72 4.24 -8.50
CA GLU A 79 -2.61 5.27 -9.54
C GLU A 79 -1.49 4.95 -10.54
N TRP A 80 -0.28 4.71 -10.05
CA TRP A 80 0.91 4.52 -10.88
C TRP A 80 1.19 3.05 -11.19
N LYS A 81 0.50 2.11 -10.54
CA LYS A 81 0.68 0.65 -10.68
C LYS A 81 2.16 0.22 -10.71
N VAL A 82 2.98 0.78 -9.83
CA VAL A 82 4.41 0.45 -9.71
C VAL A 82 4.72 -0.46 -8.53
N ALA A 83 3.77 -0.61 -7.59
CA ALA A 83 3.88 -1.51 -6.46
C ALA A 83 3.01 -2.76 -6.64
N PHE A 84 3.48 -3.89 -6.15
CA PHE A 84 2.82 -5.20 -6.26
C PHE A 84 2.78 -5.94 -4.92
N PRO A 85 1.78 -6.80 -4.67
CA PRO A 85 1.75 -7.67 -3.51
C PRO A 85 2.88 -8.71 -3.58
N LEU A 86 3.33 -9.18 -2.41
CA LEU A 86 4.28 -10.29 -2.34
C LEU A 86 3.52 -11.63 -2.34
N HIS A 87 3.83 -12.51 -3.30
CA HIS A 87 3.19 -13.82 -3.45
C HIS A 87 1.65 -13.77 -3.37
N PRO A 88 0.96 -13.06 -4.29
CA PRO A 88 -0.51 -13.00 -4.29
C PRO A 88 -1.17 -14.38 -4.35
N GLU A 89 -0.51 -15.39 -4.92
CA GLU A 89 -0.96 -16.78 -5.02
C GLU A 89 -1.24 -17.46 -3.67
N TYR A 90 -0.75 -16.90 -2.55
CA TYR A 90 -1.07 -17.39 -1.20
C TYR A 90 -2.47 -17.00 -0.72
N ARG A 91 -3.20 -16.14 -1.46
CA ARG A 91 -4.61 -15.78 -1.22
C ARG A 91 -4.87 -15.15 0.14
N THR A 92 -3.86 -14.49 0.71
CA THR A 92 -3.95 -13.78 1.99
C THR A 92 -4.27 -12.29 1.83
N LEU A 93 -4.34 -11.79 0.59
CA LEU A 93 -4.47 -10.36 0.26
C LEU A 93 -3.44 -9.51 1.04
N PRO A 94 -2.14 -9.70 0.81
CA PRO A 94 -1.10 -9.07 1.61
C PRO A 94 -1.15 -7.54 1.48
N MET A 95 -0.98 -6.82 2.60
CA MET A 95 -1.01 -5.35 2.64
C MET A 95 0.38 -4.70 2.64
N VAL A 96 1.44 -5.49 2.49
CA VAL A 96 2.82 -5.00 2.28
C VAL A 96 3.22 -5.26 0.83
N TRP A 97 3.43 -4.18 0.10
CA TRP A 97 3.65 -4.19 -1.35
C TRP A 97 5.07 -3.72 -1.70
N TYR A 98 5.58 -4.15 -2.85
CA TYR A 98 6.95 -3.96 -3.29
C TYR A 98 7.00 -3.35 -4.69
N VAL A 99 7.89 -2.38 -4.87
CA VAL A 99 8.26 -1.86 -6.18
C VAL A 99 9.40 -2.74 -6.74
N PRO A 100 9.29 -3.28 -7.97
CA PRO A 100 10.31 -4.16 -8.52
C PRO A 100 11.62 -3.39 -8.76
N PRO A 101 12.80 -4.00 -8.52
CA PRO A 101 14.06 -3.30 -8.70
C PRO A 101 14.45 -3.20 -10.17
N LEU A 102 14.92 -2.02 -10.58
CA LEU A 102 15.70 -1.89 -11.81
C LEU A 102 17.08 -2.56 -11.62
N SER A 103 17.64 -3.12 -12.68
CA SER A 103 18.98 -3.73 -12.66
C SER A 103 19.85 -3.24 -13.83
N PRO A 104 21.19 -3.40 -13.77
CA PRO A 104 22.05 -3.09 -14.90
C PRO A 104 21.68 -3.91 -16.14
N ILE A 105 21.98 -3.41 -17.33
CA ILE A 105 21.73 -4.11 -18.59
C ILE A 105 22.86 -5.13 -18.83
N GLN A 106 22.52 -6.41 -19.06
CA GLN A 106 23.46 -7.53 -18.98
C GLN A 106 24.38 -7.70 -20.22
N GLY A 107 24.12 -7.00 -21.34
CA GLY A 107 24.88 -7.21 -22.59
C GLY A 107 24.97 -6.06 -23.61
N ALA A 108 24.21 -4.97 -23.48
CA ALA A 108 24.21 -3.89 -24.48
C ALA A 108 25.44 -2.97 -24.42
N ALA A 109 26.04 -2.82 -23.24
CA ALA A 109 27.22 -1.96 -23.07
C ALA A 109 28.49 -2.54 -23.74
N GLN A 110 28.56 -3.86 -23.92
CA GLN A 110 29.71 -4.52 -24.55
C GLN A 110 29.58 -4.69 -26.07
N SER A 111 28.36 -4.58 -26.61
CA SER A 111 28.06 -4.83 -28.04
C SER A 111 27.66 -3.57 -28.82
N GLY A 112 27.59 -2.40 -28.17
CA GLY A 112 27.22 -1.14 -28.80
C GLY A 112 25.75 -1.05 -29.25
N HIS A 113 24.96 -2.11 -29.04
CA HIS A 113 23.55 -2.17 -29.40
C HIS A 113 22.72 -2.15 -28.11
N MET A 114 22.44 -0.94 -27.62
CA MET A 114 21.33 -0.77 -26.67
C MET A 114 20.04 -1.01 -27.44
N GLY A 115 19.40 -2.15 -27.16
CA GLY A 115 18.01 -2.38 -27.54
C GLY A 115 17.18 -1.29 -26.89
N MET A 116 16.80 -0.29 -27.67
CA MET A 116 15.92 0.77 -27.21
C MET A 116 14.50 0.37 -27.60
N ASN A 117 13.59 0.42 -26.64
CA ASN A 117 12.16 0.38 -26.90
C ASN A 117 11.71 1.84 -27.13
N GLY A 118 12.01 2.37 -28.31
CA GLY A 118 11.90 3.82 -28.58
C GLY A 118 13.07 4.60 -27.98
N VAL A 119 12.80 5.47 -26.99
CA VAL A 119 13.80 6.31 -26.30
C VAL A 119 14.34 5.65 -25.02
N ILE A 120 13.65 4.61 -24.55
CA ILE A 120 13.91 3.96 -23.25
C ILE A 120 14.64 2.62 -23.46
N PRO A 121 15.61 2.24 -22.60
CA PRO A 121 16.19 0.89 -22.64
C PRO A 121 15.13 -0.19 -22.47
N ASP A 122 15.19 -1.25 -23.27
CA ASP A 122 14.25 -2.37 -23.16
C ASP A 122 14.37 -3.08 -21.79
N VAL A 123 13.26 -3.17 -21.06
CA VAL A 123 13.13 -3.87 -19.77
C VAL A 123 13.57 -5.33 -19.88
N ARG A 124 13.42 -5.98 -21.03
CA ARG A 124 13.86 -7.37 -21.24
C ARG A 124 15.38 -7.52 -21.30
N SER A 125 16.10 -6.42 -21.47
CA SER A 125 17.57 -6.39 -21.47
C SER A 125 18.18 -6.25 -20.06
N LEU A 126 17.34 -6.07 -19.03
CA LEU A 126 17.77 -6.00 -17.63
C LEU A 126 18.39 -7.32 -17.17
N ARG A 127 19.38 -7.24 -16.27
CA ARG A 127 20.10 -8.40 -15.73
C ARG A 127 19.22 -9.33 -14.89
N ILE A 128 18.27 -8.78 -14.16
CA ILE A 128 17.32 -9.58 -13.39
C ILE A 128 16.24 -10.08 -14.36
N PRO A 129 16.05 -11.40 -14.51
CA PRO A 129 15.03 -11.93 -15.41
C PRO A 129 13.63 -11.48 -15.01
N LEU A 130 12.84 -10.99 -15.97
CA LEU A 130 11.48 -10.53 -15.72
C LEU A 130 10.60 -11.63 -15.11
N ARG A 131 10.74 -12.88 -15.60
CA ARG A 131 10.06 -14.06 -15.05
C ARG A 131 10.31 -14.26 -13.56
N TYR A 132 11.52 -13.97 -13.06
CA TYR A 132 11.85 -14.11 -11.65
C TYR A 132 11.03 -13.13 -10.79
N LEU A 133 10.93 -11.87 -11.23
CA LEU A 133 10.12 -10.86 -10.54
C LEU A 133 8.62 -11.17 -10.63
N ALA A 134 8.16 -11.64 -11.79
CA ALA A 134 6.77 -12.02 -11.99
C ALA A 134 6.35 -13.17 -11.06
N ASN A 135 7.20 -14.18 -10.89
CA ASN A 135 6.94 -15.29 -9.96
C ASN A 135 6.83 -14.82 -8.49
N LEU A 136 7.47 -13.71 -8.14
CA LEU A 136 7.47 -13.17 -6.77
C LEU A 136 6.29 -12.23 -6.50
N LEU A 137 5.87 -11.46 -7.51
CA LEU A 137 5.01 -10.29 -7.33
C LEU A 137 3.62 -10.41 -7.98
N THR A 138 3.48 -11.25 -9.00
CA THR A 138 2.28 -11.30 -9.86
C THR A 138 1.91 -12.74 -10.24
N ALA A 139 2.26 -13.72 -9.40
CA ALA A 139 1.99 -15.15 -9.63
C ALA A 139 2.45 -15.66 -11.01
N GLY A 140 3.53 -15.07 -11.54
CA GLY A 140 4.14 -15.45 -12.82
C GLY A 140 3.68 -14.64 -14.04
N ASP A 141 2.77 -13.68 -13.90
CA ASP A 141 2.40 -12.76 -14.99
C ASP A 141 3.45 -11.65 -15.18
N GLU A 142 4.13 -11.65 -16.32
CA GLU A 142 5.20 -10.70 -16.63
C GLU A 142 4.68 -9.31 -17.03
N ALA A 143 3.45 -9.20 -17.54
CA ALA A 143 2.96 -7.96 -18.14
C ALA A 143 2.86 -6.78 -17.16
N PRO A 144 2.30 -6.95 -15.93
CA PRO A 144 2.24 -5.84 -14.97
C PRO A 144 3.64 -5.41 -14.50
N VAL A 145 4.54 -6.36 -14.28
CA VAL A 145 5.92 -6.06 -13.84
C VAL A 145 6.70 -5.32 -14.94
N ALA A 146 6.54 -5.72 -16.21
CA ALA A 146 7.15 -5.02 -17.32
C ALA A 146 6.69 -3.57 -17.39
N ALA A 147 5.37 -3.34 -17.31
CA ALA A 147 4.78 -2.02 -17.36
C ALA A 147 5.27 -1.11 -16.21
N ALA A 148 5.41 -1.65 -15.00
CA ALA A 148 5.96 -0.90 -13.87
C ALA A 148 7.44 -0.53 -14.08
N LEU A 149 8.25 -1.45 -14.59
CA LEU A 149 9.67 -1.18 -14.90
C LEU A 149 9.80 -0.15 -16.02
N ASP A 150 8.97 -0.23 -17.07
CA ASP A 150 8.89 0.75 -18.15
C ASP A 150 8.54 2.14 -17.62
N ARG A 151 7.54 2.25 -16.73
CA ARG A 151 7.16 3.52 -16.07
C ARG A 151 8.32 4.14 -15.28
N MET A 152 9.08 3.34 -14.53
CA MET A 152 10.24 3.83 -13.80
C MET A 152 11.39 4.26 -14.72
N LEU A 153 11.61 3.57 -15.83
CA LEU A 153 12.61 3.97 -16.81
C LEU A 153 12.16 5.24 -17.57
N ALA A 154 10.87 5.38 -17.88
CA ALA A 154 10.29 6.58 -18.48
C ALA A 154 10.47 7.80 -17.57
N MET A 155 10.17 7.68 -16.27
CA MET A 155 10.44 8.73 -15.28
C MET A 155 11.92 9.16 -15.31
N ARG A 156 12.86 8.21 -15.33
CA ARG A 156 14.30 8.51 -15.40
C ARG A 156 14.70 9.22 -16.69
N ALA A 157 14.17 8.78 -17.83
CA ALA A 157 14.44 9.38 -19.13
C ALA A 157 13.89 10.81 -19.21
N TYR A 158 12.65 11.02 -18.78
CA TYR A 158 12.01 12.34 -18.74
C TYR A 158 12.75 13.32 -17.84
N LYS A 159 13.04 12.93 -16.59
CA LYS A 159 13.79 13.80 -15.65
C LYS A 159 15.20 14.08 -16.13
N ARG A 160 15.84 13.16 -16.87
CA ARG A 160 17.14 13.42 -17.51
C ARG A 160 17.02 14.45 -18.63
N ALA A 161 16.02 14.34 -19.51
CA ALA A 161 15.79 15.34 -20.56
C ALA A 161 15.58 16.73 -19.97
N GLN A 162 14.75 16.83 -18.94
CA GLN A 162 14.48 18.08 -18.23
C GLN A 162 15.73 18.66 -17.54
N THR A 163 16.51 17.84 -16.83
CA THR A 163 17.63 18.32 -16.02
C THR A 163 18.89 18.60 -16.85
N VAL A 164 19.16 17.79 -17.87
CA VAL A 164 20.40 17.86 -18.66
C VAL A 164 20.22 18.72 -19.92
N HIS A 165 19.09 18.57 -20.61
CA HIS A 165 18.84 19.21 -21.90
C HIS A 165 17.88 20.40 -21.78
N GLY A 166 17.19 20.56 -20.64
CA GLY A 166 16.19 21.61 -20.46
C GLY A 166 14.92 21.38 -21.28
N GLU A 167 14.69 20.14 -21.72
CA GLU A 167 13.59 19.77 -22.62
C GLU A 167 12.54 18.92 -21.91
N HIS A 168 11.28 19.12 -22.27
CA HIS A 168 10.16 18.31 -21.81
C HIS A 168 9.78 17.29 -22.89
N ASP A 169 10.41 16.11 -22.84
CA ASP A 169 10.15 15.04 -23.80
C ASP A 169 8.86 14.27 -23.44
N ALA A 170 7.73 14.73 -23.98
CA ALA A 170 6.43 14.11 -23.76
C ALA A 170 6.30 12.71 -24.42
N GLN A 171 7.10 12.40 -25.44
CA GLN A 171 6.97 11.14 -26.18
C GLN A 171 7.28 9.92 -25.30
N VAL A 172 8.26 10.07 -24.40
CA VAL A 172 8.64 9.07 -23.39
C VAL A 172 7.47 8.74 -22.46
N LEU A 173 6.63 9.74 -22.15
CA LEU A 173 5.52 9.59 -21.21
C LEU A 173 4.28 8.98 -21.87
N GLU A 174 4.00 9.37 -23.11
CA GLU A 174 2.91 8.81 -23.93
C GLU A 174 3.05 7.29 -24.09
N GLN A 175 4.28 6.79 -24.27
CA GLN A 175 4.55 5.36 -24.42
C GLN A 175 4.10 4.51 -23.23
N VAL A 176 4.13 5.07 -22.01
CA VAL A 176 3.79 4.36 -20.76
C VAL A 176 2.48 4.82 -20.13
N GLY A 177 1.79 5.76 -20.79
CA GLY A 177 0.52 6.33 -20.34
C GLY A 177 0.63 7.15 -19.05
N LEU A 178 1.76 7.85 -18.85
CA LEU A 178 1.94 8.77 -17.72
C LEU A 178 1.80 10.22 -18.18
N THR A 179 1.36 11.10 -17.28
CA THR A 179 1.41 12.55 -17.49
C THR A 179 2.67 13.16 -16.89
N ALA A 180 3.04 14.36 -17.34
CA ALA A 180 4.16 15.10 -16.74
C ALA A 180 3.94 15.36 -15.24
N GLU A 181 2.71 15.69 -14.84
CA GLU A 181 2.33 15.90 -13.43
C GLU A 181 2.51 14.62 -12.60
N GLN A 182 2.06 13.46 -13.11
CA GLN A 182 2.27 12.18 -12.45
C GLN A 182 3.76 11.87 -12.28
N VAL A 183 4.59 12.20 -13.27
CA VAL A 183 6.04 11.98 -13.19
C VAL A 183 6.73 12.92 -12.21
N GLU A 184 6.29 14.17 -12.09
CA GLU A 184 6.79 15.08 -11.06
C GLU A 184 6.41 14.60 -9.66
N ASP A 185 5.18 14.12 -9.46
CA ASP A 185 4.73 13.53 -8.20
C ASP A 185 5.48 12.23 -7.86
N MET A 186 5.71 11.36 -8.85
CA MET A 186 6.55 10.17 -8.71
C MET A 186 7.97 10.56 -8.31
N TYR A 187 8.54 11.59 -8.94
CA TYR A 187 9.88 12.07 -8.61
C TYR A 187 9.97 12.66 -7.20
N GLN A 188 8.98 13.47 -6.80
CA GLN A 188 8.88 14.01 -5.44
C GLN A 188 8.82 12.86 -4.41
N LEU A 189 7.98 11.86 -4.64
CA LEU A 189 7.77 10.79 -3.67
C LEU A 189 8.90 9.74 -3.66
N MET A 190 9.41 9.35 -4.83
CA MET A 190 10.38 8.26 -4.97
C MET A 190 11.84 8.72 -4.96
N ALA A 191 12.15 9.93 -5.44
CA ALA A 191 13.52 10.43 -5.52
C ALA A 191 13.87 11.41 -4.39
N ILE A 192 13.06 12.44 -4.17
CA ILE A 192 13.27 13.41 -3.08
C ILE A 192 12.89 12.76 -1.74
N ALA A 193 11.72 12.12 -1.71
CA ALA A 193 11.24 11.22 -0.68
C ALA A 193 11.27 11.82 0.74
N ASN A 194 10.76 13.05 0.90
CA ASN A 194 10.73 13.74 2.18
C ASN A 194 10.05 12.90 3.28
N TYR A 195 10.35 13.19 4.54
CA TYR A 195 9.87 12.35 5.65
C TYR A 195 8.34 12.33 5.71
N GLU A 196 7.72 13.50 5.58
CA GLU A 196 6.29 13.76 5.57
C GLU A 196 5.57 13.11 4.37
N ASP A 197 6.26 12.98 3.23
CA ASP A 197 5.70 12.33 2.03
C ASP A 197 5.76 10.80 2.17
N ARG A 198 6.77 10.27 2.87
CA ARG A 198 6.96 8.82 3.07
C ARG A 198 6.03 8.22 4.10
N PHE A 199 5.71 8.98 5.16
CA PHE A 199 4.99 8.44 6.32
C PHE A 199 3.74 9.27 6.61
N VAL A 200 2.64 8.89 5.96
CA VAL A 200 1.31 9.48 6.18
C VAL A 200 0.51 8.55 7.08
N ILE A 201 0.78 8.64 8.39
CA ILE A 201 0.21 7.76 9.42
C ILE A 201 -0.70 8.60 10.34
N PRO A 202 -2.04 8.39 10.29
CA PRO A 202 -2.95 9.09 11.20
C PRO A 202 -2.84 8.52 12.63
N SER A 203 -3.39 9.26 13.60
CA SER A 203 -3.59 8.73 14.96
C SER A 203 -4.56 7.57 14.95
N SER A 204 -4.30 6.53 15.74
CA SER A 204 -5.16 5.34 15.83
C SER A 204 -6.46 5.56 16.61
N HIS A 205 -6.70 6.78 17.12
CA HIS A 205 -7.91 7.17 17.85
C HIS A 205 -8.34 6.18 18.94
N LYS A 206 -7.40 5.73 19.78
CA LYS A 206 -7.68 4.75 20.86
C LYS A 206 -8.77 5.23 21.82
N GLU A 207 -8.89 6.55 21.98
CA GLU A 207 -9.92 7.20 22.77
C GLU A 207 -11.36 6.91 22.33
N MET A 208 -11.58 6.39 21.12
CA MET A 208 -12.91 6.00 20.65
C MET A 208 -13.34 4.61 21.12
N ALA A 209 -12.40 3.76 21.55
CA ALA A 209 -12.67 2.38 21.95
C ALA A 209 -12.34 2.08 23.43
N GLU A 210 -11.39 2.82 24.01
CA GLU A 210 -10.87 2.63 25.37
C GLU A 210 -11.15 3.87 26.23
N ASP A 211 -11.44 3.69 27.52
CA ASP A 211 -11.51 4.79 28.49
C ASP A 211 -10.10 5.34 28.74
N SER A 212 -9.69 6.24 27.85
CA SER A 212 -8.36 6.86 27.88
C SER A 212 -8.09 7.63 29.17
N PHE A 213 -9.13 8.04 29.92
CA PHE A 213 -8.97 8.77 31.17
C PHE A 213 -8.60 7.85 32.33
N ASP A 214 -9.23 6.66 32.42
CA ASP A 214 -8.82 5.61 33.37
C ASP A 214 -7.45 5.03 32.99
N GLU A 215 -7.19 4.84 31.69
CA GLU A 215 -5.94 4.24 31.22
C GLU A 215 -4.68 5.09 31.44
N LYS A 216 -4.81 6.42 31.34
CA LYS A 216 -3.69 7.36 31.51
C LYS A 216 -2.97 7.22 32.85
N GLY A 217 -3.65 6.69 33.87
CA GLY A 217 -3.08 6.42 35.21
C GLY A 217 -2.97 4.94 35.58
N SER A 218 -3.52 4.03 34.76
CA SER A 218 -3.58 2.60 35.10
C SER A 218 -2.34 1.82 34.65
N CYS A 219 -1.67 2.26 33.58
CA CYS A 219 -0.57 1.51 32.99
C CYS A 219 0.81 2.16 33.17
N GLY A 220 1.76 1.36 33.68
CA GLY A 220 3.14 1.79 34.00
C GLY A 220 3.70 1.24 35.32
N PHE A 221 2.82 0.94 36.30
CA PHE A 221 3.20 0.32 37.58
C PHE A 221 2.61 -1.09 37.68
N SER A 222 3.29 -2.08 37.11
CA SER A 222 2.83 -3.48 37.04
C SER A 222 3.05 -4.27 38.33
N PHE A 223 2.54 -3.78 39.47
CA PHE A 223 2.48 -4.56 40.72
C PHE A 223 1.36 -5.63 40.73
N GLY A 224 0.54 -5.71 39.67
CA GLY A 224 -0.56 -6.67 39.48
C GLY A 224 -1.21 -6.56 38.08
N ASN A 225 -2.43 -7.11 37.89
CA ASN A 225 -3.19 -7.12 36.61
C ASN A 225 -3.71 -5.75 36.11
N GLY A 226 -3.11 -4.64 36.56
CA GLY A 226 -3.60 -3.27 36.31
C GLY A 226 -3.62 -2.81 34.85
N CYS A 227 -2.83 -3.44 33.98
CA CYS A 227 -2.79 -3.19 32.53
C CYS A 227 -3.43 -4.31 31.69
N SER A 228 -3.96 -5.37 32.30
CA SER A 228 -4.52 -6.51 31.56
C SER A 228 -6.03 -6.52 31.72
N GLY A 229 -6.77 -6.68 30.63
CA GLY A 229 -8.23 -6.87 30.65
C GLY A 229 -8.68 -8.19 31.31
N GLY A 230 -7.75 -9.03 31.77
CA GLY A 230 -8.05 -10.23 32.54
C GLY A 230 -8.32 -9.91 34.00
N THR A 231 -9.46 -10.35 34.52
CA THR A 231 -9.70 -10.43 35.97
C THR A 231 -9.24 -11.81 36.46
N SER A 232 -8.30 -11.87 37.41
CA SER A 232 -8.05 -13.13 38.12
C SER A 232 -9.12 -13.30 39.20
N ASP A 233 -9.76 -14.47 39.25
CA ASP A 233 -10.91 -14.71 40.13
C ASP A 233 -10.62 -14.55 41.64
N GLY A 234 -9.34 -14.51 42.02
CA GLY A 234 -8.90 -14.12 43.35
C GLY A 234 -7.84 -13.02 43.28
N THR A 235 -8.15 -11.85 43.85
CA THR A 235 -7.16 -10.80 44.14
C THR A 235 -7.22 -10.49 45.64
N LEU A 236 -6.05 -10.52 46.31
CA LEU A 236 -5.92 -10.20 47.74
C LEU A 236 -6.33 -8.76 48.09
N PHE A 237 -6.39 -7.88 47.08
CA PHE A 237 -6.68 -6.45 47.23
C PHE A 237 -8.08 -6.04 46.70
N GLY A 238 -8.96 -7.01 46.44
CA GLY A 238 -10.31 -6.77 45.92
C GLY A 238 -10.36 -6.65 44.38
N ARG A 239 -11.53 -6.96 43.80
CA ARG A 239 -11.77 -6.86 42.35
C ARG A 239 -11.88 -5.39 41.95
N LYS A 240 -11.10 -4.94 40.95
CA LYS A 240 -11.39 -3.67 40.25
C LYS A 240 -12.76 -3.83 39.57
N LYS A 241 -13.65 -2.85 39.68
CA LYS A 241 -14.90 -2.85 38.90
C LYS A 241 -14.50 -2.92 37.42
N GLU A 242 -15.05 -3.88 36.69
CA GLU A 242 -14.89 -3.91 35.23
C GLU A 242 -15.32 -2.56 34.68
N THR A 243 -14.38 -1.86 34.04
CA THR A 243 -14.68 -0.65 33.29
C THR A 243 -15.58 -1.08 32.13
N ALA A 244 -16.72 -0.39 31.97
CA ALA A 244 -17.65 -0.70 30.90
C ALA A 244 -16.96 -0.42 29.56
N VAL A 245 -16.53 -1.47 28.86
CA VAL A 245 -16.05 -1.37 27.49
C VAL A 245 -17.25 -1.07 26.61
N SER A 246 -17.42 0.20 26.23
CA SER A 246 -18.35 0.56 25.17
C SER A 246 -17.68 0.29 23.84
N TYR A 247 -17.89 -0.91 23.30
CA TYR A 247 -17.58 -1.16 21.89
C TYR A 247 -18.42 -0.20 21.04
N ALA A 248 -17.79 0.65 20.24
CA ALA A 248 -18.47 1.18 19.06
C ALA A 248 -19.00 -0.02 18.29
N ALA A 249 -20.31 -0.05 18.02
CA ALA A 249 -20.93 -1.19 17.37
C ALA A 249 -20.25 -1.40 16.02
N LEU A 250 -19.39 -2.42 15.90
CA LEU A 250 -18.94 -2.90 14.61
C LEU A 250 -20.20 -3.31 13.84
N PRO A 251 -20.39 -2.86 12.59
CA PRO A 251 -21.52 -3.28 11.80
C PRO A 251 -21.53 -4.81 11.76
N THR A 252 -22.59 -5.38 12.34
CA THR A 252 -22.78 -6.82 12.33
C THR A 252 -23.13 -7.21 10.91
N VAL A 253 -22.18 -7.80 10.19
CA VAL A 253 -22.44 -8.45 8.91
C VAL A 253 -23.47 -9.55 9.19
N THR A 254 -24.73 -9.25 8.92
CA THR A 254 -25.81 -10.22 8.97
C THR A 254 -25.58 -11.14 7.80
N ARG A 255 -24.89 -12.26 8.04
CA ARG A 255 -24.88 -13.40 7.13
C ARG A 255 -26.33 -13.80 6.89
N LYS A 256 -26.91 -13.33 5.80
CA LYS A 256 -28.17 -13.83 5.28
C LYS A 256 -27.92 -15.31 5.01
N LYS A 257 -28.41 -16.19 5.88
CA LYS A 257 -28.49 -17.63 5.60
C LYS A 257 -29.23 -17.75 4.28
N ALA A 258 -28.52 -18.12 3.22
CA ALA A 258 -29.15 -18.64 2.02
C ALA A 258 -29.93 -19.88 2.48
N SER A 259 -31.26 -19.75 2.53
CA SER A 259 -32.15 -20.86 2.76
C SER A 259 -31.96 -21.83 1.59
N ALA A 260 -31.51 -23.04 1.90
CA ALA A 260 -31.62 -24.16 0.98
C ALA A 260 -33.10 -24.37 0.63
N ALA A 261 -33.39 -24.31 -0.66
CA ALA A 261 -34.57 -24.87 -1.31
C ALA A 261 -34.13 -25.37 -2.69
#